data_AF-A0A7M1HXK3-F1
#
_entry.id   AF-A0A7M1HXK3-F1
#
_cell.length_a   1.000
_cell.length_b   1.000
_cell.length_c   1.000
_cell.angle_alpha   90.00
_cell.angle_beta   90.00
_cell.angle_gamma   90.00
#
_symmetry.space_group_name_H-M   'P 1'
#
loop_
_entity.id
_entity.type
_entity.pdbx_description
1 polymer ?
#
loop_
_entity_poly.entity_id
_entity_poly.type
_entity_poly.pdbx_seq_one_letter_code
_entity_poly.pdbx_strand_id
1 'polypeptide(L)'
;MGRSIPVKIGQKEFASKQKARGYYMDQRPDVKAVGIISEGDYFEELKELFTLYCDSCPGWELNGRLIKHFTVQNEPRFTNGRWVSHPCYKVQLSNGELRPFSVEKAIDAIVKAAAADQQK
;
A
#
# COMPACT_ATOMS: atom_id res chain seq x y z
N MET A 1 -8.59 -25.46 10.00
CA MET A 1 -7.59 -24.37 10.11
C MET A 1 -7.12 -24.04 8.71
N GLY A 2 -7.59 -22.92 8.13
CA GLY A 2 -7.29 -22.55 6.75
C GLY A 2 -5.79 -22.27 6.56
N ARG A 3 -5.20 -22.79 5.48
CA ARG A 3 -3.80 -22.53 5.13
C ARG A 3 -3.59 -21.03 4.96
N SER A 4 -2.58 -20.48 5.63
CA SER A 4 -2.16 -19.08 5.41
C SER A 4 -1.77 -18.91 3.95
N ILE A 5 -2.41 -17.97 3.26
CA ILE A 5 -2.09 -17.66 1.86
C ILE A 5 -0.84 -16.77 1.86
N PRO A 6 0.27 -17.20 1.22
CA PRO A 6 1.44 -16.37 1.07
C PRO A 6 1.11 -15.16 0.19
N VAL A 7 1.71 -14.02 0.50
CA VAL A 7 1.51 -12.76 -0.24
C VAL A 7 2.81 -12.38 -0.91
N LYS A 8 2.80 -12.34 -2.24
CA LYS A 8 3.95 -11.87 -3.02
C LYS A 8 3.71 -10.44 -3.45
N ILE A 9 4.63 -9.55 -3.11
CA ILE A 9 4.65 -8.15 -3.54
C ILE A 9 6.02 -7.92 -4.16
N GLY A 10 6.05 -7.92 -5.49
CA GLY A 10 7.28 -7.82 -6.25
C GLY A 10 8.27 -8.92 -5.93
N GLN A 11 9.46 -8.52 -5.44
CA GLN A 11 10.51 -9.46 -5.02
C GLN A 11 10.34 -10.01 -3.60
N LYS A 12 9.47 -9.43 -2.77
CA LYS A 12 9.23 -9.92 -1.41
C LYS A 12 8.06 -10.90 -1.36
N GLU A 13 8.28 -11.97 -0.60
CA GLU A 13 7.24 -12.93 -0.25
C GLU A 13 7.02 -12.94 1.26
N PHE A 14 5.76 -12.80 1.65
CA PHE A 14 5.34 -12.82 3.04
C PHE A 14 4.54 -14.09 3.32
N ALA A 15 4.86 -14.77 4.42
CA ALA A 15 4.18 -16.01 4.80
C ALA A 15 2.68 -15.82 5.12
N SER A 16 2.21 -14.58 5.34
CA SER A 16 0.79 -14.28 5.53
C SER A 16 0.49 -12.82 5.27
N LYS A 17 -0.80 -12.52 5.02
CA LYS A 17 -1.32 -11.14 4.92
C LYS A 17 -1.00 -10.28 6.14
N GLN A 18 -1.02 -10.87 7.34
CA GLN A 18 -0.73 -10.14 8.58
C GLN A 18 0.74 -9.72 8.65
N LYS A 19 1.67 -10.59 8.23
CA LYS A 19 3.09 -10.24 8.15
C LYS A 19 3.36 -9.14 7.12
N ALA A 20 2.74 -9.25 5.94
CA ALA A 20 2.83 -8.19 4.94
C ALA A 20 2.31 -6.85 5.50
N ARG A 21 1.13 -6.85 6.12
CA ARG A 21 0.53 -5.63 6.71
C ARG A 21 1.43 -5.01 7.77
N GLY A 22 1.92 -5.83 8.71
CA GLY A 22 2.83 -5.37 9.76
C GLY A 22 4.07 -4.71 9.18
N TYR A 23 4.74 -5.38 8.23
CA TYR A 23 5.95 -4.88 7.59
C TYR A 23 5.82 -3.45 7.03
N TYR A 24 4.78 -3.17 6.24
CA TYR A 24 4.57 -1.82 5.69
C TYR A 24 4.02 -0.83 6.73
N MET A 25 3.25 -1.28 7.72
CA MET A 25 2.75 -0.38 8.77
C MET A 25 3.88 0.10 9.69
N ASP A 26 4.81 -0.79 10.02
CA ASP A 26 5.92 -0.52 10.92
C ASP A 26 6.94 0.47 10.32
N GLN A 27 6.98 0.60 8.99
CA GLN A 27 7.86 1.56 8.29
C GLN A 27 7.28 2.97 8.14
N ARG A 28 5.99 3.18 8.45
CA ARG A 28 5.35 4.51 8.34
C ARG A 28 6.10 5.61 9.12
N PRO A 29 6.58 5.38 10.35
CA PRO A 29 7.31 6.40 11.10
C PRO A 29 8.59 6.83 10.38
N ASP A 30 9.33 5.88 9.82
CA ASP A 30 10.59 6.16 9.10
C ASP A 30 10.32 6.92 7.81
N VAL A 31 9.32 6.50 7.02
CA VAL A 31 8.91 7.25 5.82
C VAL A 31 8.48 8.67 6.17
N LYS A 32 7.74 8.83 7.28
CA LYS A 32 7.30 10.14 7.74
C LYS A 32 8.49 11.02 8.15
N ALA A 33 9.51 10.44 8.78
CA ALA A 33 10.73 11.15 9.18
C ALA A 33 11.54 11.60 7.96
N VAL A 34 11.63 10.77 6.91
CA VAL A 34 12.25 11.13 5.62
C VAL A 34 11.42 12.17 4.85
N GLY A 35 10.10 12.13 4.99
CA GLY A 35 9.16 13.07 4.38
C GLY A 35 8.75 12.67 2.97
N ILE A 36 9.71 12.56 2.05
CA ILE A 36 9.50 12.16 0.66
C ILE A 36 10.40 10.98 0.29
N ILE A 37 9.81 9.91 -0.21
CA ILE A 37 10.52 8.76 -0.75
C ILE A 37 10.28 8.71 -2.26
N SER A 38 11.33 8.94 -3.04
CA SER A 38 11.30 8.94 -4.51
C SER A 38 12.30 7.97 -5.17
N GLU A 39 13.12 7.30 -4.38
CA GLU A 39 14.17 6.38 -4.85
C GLU A 39 14.58 5.38 -3.75
N GLY A 40 15.35 4.37 -4.14
CA GLY A 40 15.84 3.31 -3.25
C GLY A 40 14.95 2.06 -3.20
N ASP A 41 15.44 1.01 -2.56
CA ASP A 41 14.80 -0.31 -2.57
C ASP A 41 13.37 -0.26 -2.02
N TYR A 42 13.15 0.51 -0.94
CA TYR A 42 11.83 0.62 -0.34
C TYR A 42 10.85 1.45 -1.19
N PHE A 43 11.35 2.40 -1.98
CA PHE A 43 10.53 3.12 -2.96
C PHE A 43 10.01 2.18 -4.05
N GLU A 44 10.91 1.37 -4.63
CA GLU A 44 10.55 0.41 -5.66
C GLU A 44 9.57 -0.64 -5.12
N GLU A 45 9.79 -1.10 -3.89
CA GLU A 45 8.85 -2.01 -3.23
C GLU A 45 7.45 -1.39 -3.01
N LEU A 46 7.38 -0.12 -2.57
CA LEU A 46 6.10 0.59 -2.43
C LEU A 46 5.43 0.81 -3.79
N LYS A 47 6.20 1.04 -4.87
CA LYS A 47 5.68 1.10 -6.23
C LYS A 47 5.04 -0.22 -6.63
N GLU A 48 5.69 -1.34 -6.36
CA GLU A 48 5.15 -2.66 -6.65
C GLU A 48 3.86 -2.92 -5.86
N LEU A 49 3.85 -2.63 -4.55
CA LEU A 49 2.64 -2.72 -3.71
C LEU A 49 1.49 -1.90 -4.29
N PHE A 50 1.75 -0.64 -4.63
CA PHE A 50 0.71 0.27 -5.11
C PHE A 50 0.22 -0.12 -6.51
N THR A 51 1.11 -0.58 -7.39
CA THR A 51 0.75 -1.03 -8.74
C THR A 51 -0.13 -2.26 -8.68
N LEU A 52 0.27 -3.28 -7.90
CA LEU A 52 -0.54 -4.49 -7.70
C LEU A 52 -1.92 -4.17 -7.09
N TYR A 53 -1.98 -3.18 -6.19
CA TYR A 53 -3.25 -2.71 -5.66
C TYR A 53 -4.14 -2.10 -6.74
N CYS A 54 -3.58 -1.23 -7.59
CA CYS A 54 -4.31 -0.63 -8.70
C CYS A 54 -4.84 -1.70 -9.67
N ASP A 55 -4.04 -2.71 -9.98
CA ASP A 55 -4.44 -3.83 -10.85
C ASP A 55 -5.53 -4.70 -10.21
N SER A 56 -5.54 -4.79 -8.87
CA SER A 56 -6.52 -5.59 -8.11
C SER A 56 -7.83 -4.84 -7.80
N CYS A 57 -7.93 -3.55 -8.11
CA CYS A 57 -9.08 -2.71 -7.75
C CYS A 57 -9.57 -1.87 -8.93
N PRO A 58 -10.71 -2.25 -9.55
CA PRO A 58 -11.35 -1.43 -10.57
C PRO A 58 -11.58 0.02 -10.08
N GLY A 59 -11.28 1.00 -10.93
CA GLY A 59 -11.32 2.43 -10.63
C GLY A 59 -10.01 3.01 -10.05
N TRP A 60 -9.01 2.16 -9.78
CA TRP A 60 -7.67 2.58 -9.33
C TRP A 60 -6.62 2.54 -10.43
N GLU A 61 -6.99 2.23 -11.67
CA GLU A 61 -6.08 1.99 -12.79
C GLU A 61 -5.10 3.15 -12.97
N LEU A 62 -3.82 2.87 -13.21
CA LEU A 62 -2.84 3.94 -13.42
C LEU A 62 -3.03 4.65 -14.76
N ASN A 63 -3.61 4.01 -15.78
CA ASN A 63 -3.89 4.63 -17.10
C ASN A 63 -2.69 5.42 -17.68
N GLY A 64 -1.48 4.85 -17.57
CA GLY A 64 -0.23 5.48 -18.03
C GLY A 64 0.38 6.52 -17.07
N ARG A 65 -0.25 6.81 -15.92
CA ARG A 65 0.33 7.67 -14.88
C ARG A 65 1.48 6.97 -14.18
N LEU A 66 2.60 7.68 -14.01
CA LEU A 66 3.77 7.17 -13.32
C LEU A 66 3.72 7.56 -11.84
N ILE A 67 4.18 6.67 -10.98
CA ILE A 67 4.39 6.94 -9.56
C ILE A 67 5.66 7.77 -9.40
N LYS A 68 5.57 8.96 -8.81
CA LYS A 68 6.70 9.90 -8.63
C LYS A 68 7.36 9.75 -7.27
N HIS A 69 6.57 9.80 -6.21
CA HIS A 69 7.07 9.66 -4.85
C HIS A 69 5.96 9.26 -3.87
N PHE A 70 6.36 8.74 -2.73
CA PHE A 70 5.49 8.46 -1.59
C PHE A 70 5.80 9.40 -0.44
N THR A 71 4.77 9.69 0.35
CA THR A 71 4.87 10.43 1.60
C THR A 71 4.00 9.75 2.64
N VAL A 72 4.32 9.93 3.93
CA VAL A 72 3.41 9.59 5.01
C VAL A 72 2.98 10.87 5.71
N GLN A 73 1.68 11.10 5.75
CA GLN A 73 1.09 12.25 6.42
C GLN A 73 0.09 11.81 7.47
N ASN A 74 0.00 12.60 8.52
CA ASN A 74 -0.99 12.45 9.57
C ASN A 74 -2.35 12.91 9.03
N GLU A 75 -3.32 12.02 8.97
CA GLU A 75 -4.68 12.35 8.59
C GLU A 75 -5.57 12.39 9.85
N PRO A 76 -6.07 13.58 10.25
CA PRO A 76 -6.96 13.69 11.39
C PRO A 76 -8.33 13.11 11.02
N ARG A 77 -8.81 12.20 11.86
CA ARG A 77 -10.13 11.60 11.75
C ARG A 77 -10.87 11.79 13.06
N PHE A 78 -12.15 12.16 12.96
CA PHE A 78 -13.03 12.19 14.11
C PHE A 78 -13.67 10.81 14.26
N THR A 79 -13.24 10.08 15.28
CA THR A 79 -13.69 8.70 15.54
C THR A 79 -14.09 8.58 17.00
N ASN A 80 -15.27 8.02 17.25
CA ASN A 80 -15.78 7.75 18.60
C ASN A 80 -15.75 8.98 19.54
N GLY A 81 -16.13 10.15 19.02
CA GLY A 81 -16.16 11.40 19.79
C GLY A 81 -14.80 12.05 20.06
N ARG A 82 -13.71 11.56 19.47
CA ARG A 82 -12.36 12.11 19.63
C ARG A 82 -11.67 12.34 18.29
N TRP A 83 -10.84 13.38 18.23
CA TRP A 83 -9.90 13.57 17.13
C TRP A 83 -8.70 12.64 17.31
N VAL A 84 -8.47 11.77 16.32
CA VAL A 84 -7.33 10.86 16.28
C VAL A 84 -6.61 11.07 14.96
N SER A 85 -5.30 11.19 15.00
CA SER A 85 -4.48 11.33 13.80
C SER A 85 -3.78 10.01 13.50
N HIS A 86 -4.02 9.46 12.31
CA HIS A 86 -3.36 8.23 11.87
C HIS A 86 -2.37 8.54 10.74
N PRO A 87 -1.15 7.97 10.77
CA PRO A 87 -0.21 8.10 9.65
C PRO A 87 -0.74 7.28 8.47
N CYS A 88 -0.91 7.93 7.33
CA CYS A 88 -1.37 7.32 6.08
C CYS A 88 -0.38 7.57 4.95
N TYR A 89 -0.16 6.57 4.12
CA TYR A 89 0.62 6.73 2.90
C TYR A 89 -0.17 7.53 1.88
N LYS A 90 0.54 8.42 1.19
CA LYS A 90 0.06 9.13 0.01
C LYS A 90 1.05 8.95 -1.13
N VAL A 91 0.53 8.76 -2.33
CA VAL A 91 1.32 8.60 -3.54
C VAL A 91 1.08 9.80 -4.45
N GLN A 92 2.16 10.40 -4.92
CA GLN A 92 2.13 11.44 -5.94
C GLN A 92 2.30 10.80 -7.31
N LEU A 93 1.39 11.08 -8.22
CA LEU A 93 1.42 10.63 -9.60
C LEU A 93 1.96 11.72 -10.55
N SER A 94 2.38 11.31 -11.74
CA SER A 94 2.99 12.19 -12.75
C SER A 94 2.07 13.30 -13.27
N ASN A 95 0.75 13.15 -13.13
CA ASN A 95 -0.24 14.15 -13.49
C ASN A 95 -0.50 15.19 -12.38
N GLY A 96 0.29 15.17 -11.30
CA GLY A 96 0.09 16.07 -10.16
C GLY A 96 -0.93 15.56 -9.12
N GLU A 97 -1.54 14.38 -9.36
CA GLU A 97 -2.53 13.82 -8.46
C GLU A 97 -1.87 13.22 -7.21
N LEU A 98 -2.37 13.58 -6.03
CA LEU A 98 -1.97 13.03 -4.75
C LEU A 98 -3.08 12.11 -4.22
N ARG A 99 -2.82 10.80 -4.17
CA ARG A 99 -3.81 9.81 -3.71
C ARG A 99 -3.44 9.25 -2.34
N PRO A 100 -4.32 9.31 -1.32
CA PRO A 100 -4.13 8.52 -0.12
C PRO A 100 -4.38 7.04 -0.44
N PHE A 101 -3.57 6.14 0.11
CA PHE A 101 -3.84 4.70 -0.01
C PHE A 101 -3.61 3.98 1.32
N SER A 102 -4.39 2.93 1.54
CA SER A 102 -4.28 2.08 2.73
C SER A 102 -3.55 0.80 2.39
N VAL A 103 -2.39 0.59 3.02
CA VAL A 103 -1.65 -0.68 3.00
C VAL A 103 -2.56 -1.88 3.31
N GLU A 104 -3.48 -1.70 4.26
CA GLU A 104 -4.37 -2.76 4.68
C GLU A 104 -5.31 -3.19 3.54
N LYS A 105 -5.95 -2.20 2.90
CA LYS A 105 -6.84 -2.43 1.76
C LYS A 105 -6.06 -2.95 0.54
N ALA A 106 -4.84 -2.46 0.33
CA ALA A 106 -3.96 -2.90 -0.73
C ALA A 106 -3.68 -4.40 -0.62
N ILE A 107 -3.22 -4.85 0.54
CA ILE A 107 -2.89 -6.26 0.76
C ILE A 107 -4.13 -7.14 0.67
N ASP A 108 -5.27 -6.71 1.20
CA ASP A 108 -6.51 -7.48 1.08
C ASP A 108 -6.97 -7.64 -0.36
N ALA A 109 -6.91 -6.58 -1.15
CA ALA A 109 -7.26 -6.61 -2.57
C ALA A 109 -6.34 -7.57 -3.34
N ILE A 110 -5.03 -7.47 -3.12
CA ILE A 110 -4.03 -8.34 -3.76
C ILE A 110 -4.26 -9.81 -3.40
N VAL A 111 -4.48 -10.11 -2.11
CA VAL A 111 -4.74 -11.49 -1.66
C VAL A 111 -6.04 -12.02 -2.25
N LYS A 112 -7.08 -11.19 -2.30
CA LYS A 112 -8.37 -11.56 -2.89
C LYS A 112 -8.24 -11.82 -4.40
N ALA A 113 -7.49 -11.00 -5.12
CA ALA A 113 -7.23 -11.16 -6.54
C ALA A 113 -6.43 -12.45 -6.81
N ALA A 114 -5.35 -12.69 -6.04
CA ALA A 114 -4.55 -13.91 -6.15
C ALA A 114 -5.37 -15.19 -5.87
N ALA A 115 -6.27 -15.15 -4.88
CA ALA A 115 -7.15 -16.29 -4.57
C ALA A 115 -8.19 -16.57 -5.67
N ALA A 116 -8.64 -15.53 -6.40
CA ALA A 116 -9.56 -15.68 -7.52
C ALA A 116 -8.89 -16.29 -8.75
N ASP A 117 -7.60 -15.98 -8.98
CA ASP A 117 -6.83 -16.51 -10.10
C ASP A 117 -6.52 -18.00 -9.94
N GLN A 118 -6.27 -18.48 -8.72
CA GLN A 118 -6.02 -19.90 -8.40
C GLN A 118 -7.24 -20.82 -8.58
N GLN A 119 -8.43 -20.28 -8.86
CA GLN A 119 -9.65 -21.05 -9.10
C GLN A 119 -10.02 -21.15 -10.60
N LYS A 120 -9.26 -20.51 -11.49
CA LYS A 120 -9.37 -20.68 -12.94
C LYS A 120 -8.48 -21.81 -13.43
#